data_AF-A0A2U2B406-F1
#
_entry.id   AF-A0A2U2B406-F1
#
_cell.length_a   1.000
_cell.length_b   1.000
_cell.length_c   1.000
_cell.angle_alpha   90.00
_cell.angle_beta   90.00
_cell.angle_gamma   90.00
#
_symmetry.space_group_name_H-M   'P 1'
#
loop_
_entity.id
_entity.type
_entity.pdbx_description
1 polymer ?
#
loop_
_entity_poly.entity_id
_entity_poly.type
_entity_poly.pdbx_seq_one_letter_code
_entity_poly.pdbx_strand_id
1 'polypeptide(L)'
;MVRTVYFIIILLSITFGSLKGQSKEFQKLQDVWNRFINADDNEKDFRSVSFLNYLEQELQHNEAFIDHLEELPEWQRIDTNGGFSLLAAYVSFEYRPDRIYYCLCSTANGNARALVKESTIDIDQEHAQIVLNNMDVTDSDIASVEIKHGKELLFNIPDIKTALLVRRLSEQRGGKVAFEVSDSLENRVSALLSNSELFGNDFSGLEGLSTLISSDQRVKIVTWNVEERMGEHFFYGVLAVKNEDGGMVNVFQLKDRRKDISTPEYAVLNTSKWFGAVYYQMVSQKYKGDMYYTLLGHNGNDAFSKLRIVDVLSFSKRGTPKFGGSIFEINGRTKRRLVYEYSNQANMMLRFDEREELIVLDHLAPMEPMYEGDRSYYGPDFSYDALEFKKGKWVLIENVELRNR
;
A
#
# COMPACT_ATOMS: atom_id res chain seq x y z
N MET A 1 20.56 5.35 -17.04
CA MET A 1 20.33 4.94 -15.64
C MET A 1 21.67 4.96 -14.92
N VAL A 2 21.90 5.94 -14.05
CA VAL A 2 23.05 5.92 -13.13
C VAL A 2 22.52 5.38 -11.81
N ARG A 3 22.97 4.18 -11.43
CA ARG A 3 22.73 3.64 -10.08
C ARG A 3 23.96 3.96 -9.26
N THR A 4 23.82 4.88 -8.31
CA THR A 4 24.83 5.06 -7.27
C THR A 4 24.47 4.12 -6.15
N VAL A 5 25.36 3.16 -5.88
CA VAL A 5 25.22 2.21 -4.78
C VAL A 5 26.12 2.67 -3.64
N TYR A 6 25.52 3.00 -2.50
CA TYR A 6 26.25 3.22 -1.26
C TYR A 6 26.30 1.91 -0.48
N PHE A 7 27.50 1.54 -0.02
CA PHE A 7 27.68 0.43 0.90
C PHE A 7 27.86 1.01 2.30
N ILE A 8 26.89 0.73 3.16
CA ILE A 8 27.09 0.84 4.61
C ILE A 8 27.57 -0.51 5.11
N ILE A 9 28.70 -0.47 5.82
CA ILE A 9 29.13 -1.56 6.71
C ILE A 9 28.89 -1.03 8.13
N ILE A 10 27.84 -1.52 8.79
CA ILE A 10 27.62 -1.19 10.21
C ILE A 10 28.48 -2.15 11.03
N LEU A 11 29.65 -1.65 11.47
CA LEU A 11 30.47 -2.33 12.47
C LEU A 11 30.04 -1.85 13.85
N LEU A 12 29.88 -2.79 14.78
CA LEU A 12 29.65 -2.51 16.18
C LEU A 12 30.92 -1.86 16.74
N SER A 13 30.98 -0.52 16.74
CA SER A 13 32.10 0.24 17.29
C SER A 13 31.70 0.89 18.60
N ILE A 14 32.20 0.35 19.71
CA ILE A 14 32.15 1.01 21.01
C ILE A 14 33.12 2.20 20.95
N THR A 15 32.63 3.41 20.69
CA THR A 15 33.44 4.63 20.77
C THR A 15 33.01 5.46 21.99
N PHE A 16 33.98 5.73 22.87
CA PHE A 16 33.80 6.69 23.96
C PHE A 16 33.99 8.10 23.39
N GLY A 17 32.87 8.82 23.19
CA GLY A 17 32.85 10.20 22.74
C GLY A 17 33.36 11.17 23.81
N SER A 18 34.19 12.13 23.39
CA SER A 18 34.70 13.24 24.20
C SER A 18 33.61 14.29 24.46
N LEU A 19 33.48 14.71 25.72
CA LEU A 19 32.55 15.74 26.20
C LEU A 19 32.89 17.13 25.62
N LYS A 20 32.34 17.46 24.45
CA LYS A 20 32.00 18.86 24.11
C LYS A 20 30.62 19.17 24.71
N GLY A 21 30.35 20.44 25.02
CA GLY A 21 29.06 20.87 25.54
C GLY A 21 27.93 20.55 24.56
N GLN A 22 27.29 19.40 24.75
CA GLN A 22 26.19 18.91 23.93
C GLN A 22 24.87 19.59 24.31
N SER A 23 23.97 19.75 23.34
CA SER A 23 22.63 20.30 23.55
C SER A 23 21.85 19.41 24.54
N LYS A 24 20.84 19.98 25.22
CA LYS A 24 19.98 19.19 26.12
C LYS A 24 19.20 18.13 25.33
N GLU A 25 18.87 18.44 24.09
CA GLU A 25 18.22 17.58 23.13
C GLU A 25 19.08 16.36 22.80
N PHE A 26 20.36 16.57 22.45
CA PHE A 26 21.28 15.47 22.19
C PHE A 26 21.49 14.59 23.44
N GLN A 27 21.66 15.19 24.61
CA GLN A 27 21.81 14.42 25.87
C GLN A 27 20.58 13.54 26.14
N LYS A 28 19.37 14.07 25.93
CA LYS A 28 18.13 13.30 26.06
C LYS A 28 18.07 12.14 25.05
N LEU A 29 18.41 12.39 23.78
CA LEU A 29 18.46 11.37 22.74
C LEU A 29 19.47 10.27 23.11
N GLN A 30 20.68 10.65 23.50
CA GLN A 30 21.74 9.73 23.91
C GLN A 30 21.32 8.88 25.12
N ASP A 31 20.68 9.48 26.13
CA ASP A 31 20.15 8.76 27.29
C ASP A 31 19.07 7.74 26.90
N VAL A 32 18.13 8.14 26.04
CA VAL A 32 17.05 7.26 25.57
C VAL A 32 17.62 6.11 24.76
N TRP A 33 18.53 6.39 23.84
CA TRP A 33 19.19 5.40 22.98
C TRP A 33 20.04 4.42 23.79
N ASN A 34 20.89 4.92 24.69
CA ASN A 34 21.73 4.07 25.54
C ASN A 34 20.91 3.15 26.44
N ARG A 35 19.80 3.63 27.01
CA ARG A 35 18.89 2.77 27.78
C ARG A 35 18.24 1.70 26.92
N PHE A 36 17.96 2.00 25.66
CA PHE A 36 17.35 1.06 24.73
C PHE A 36 18.33 -0.02 24.27
N ILE A 37 19.51 0.34 23.75
CA ILE A 37 20.46 -0.64 23.19
C ILE A 37 21.08 -1.57 24.23
N ASN A 38 21.21 -1.10 25.48
CA ASN A 38 21.77 -1.89 26.59
C ASN A 38 20.73 -2.70 27.37
N ALA A 39 19.44 -2.61 27.01
CA ALA A 39 18.38 -3.39 27.64
C ALA A 39 18.40 -4.86 27.18
N ASP A 40 17.76 -5.73 27.95
CA ASP A 40 17.50 -7.10 27.53
C ASP A 40 16.50 -7.16 26.37
N ASP A 41 16.39 -8.32 25.71
CA ASP A 41 15.54 -8.50 24.53
C ASP A 41 14.05 -8.18 24.75
N ASN A 42 13.51 -8.50 25.94
CA ASN A 42 12.10 -8.21 26.25
C ASN A 42 11.89 -6.71 26.44
N GLU A 43 12.81 -6.06 27.14
CA GLU A 43 12.75 -4.64 27.37
C GLU A 43 13.02 -3.84 26.09
N LYS A 44 13.90 -4.31 25.19
CA LYS A 44 14.05 -3.76 23.84
C LYS A 44 12.74 -3.81 23.07
N ASP A 45 12.06 -4.95 23.02
CA ASP A 45 10.78 -5.07 22.33
C ASP A 45 9.70 -4.15 22.88
N PHE A 46 9.66 -4.00 24.20
CA PHE A 46 8.73 -3.06 24.82
C PHE A 46 9.08 -1.60 24.48
N ARG A 47 10.37 -1.26 24.48
CA ARG A 47 10.85 0.11 24.27
C ARG A 47 10.87 0.53 22.80
N SER A 48 10.98 -0.39 21.85
CA SER A 48 11.14 -0.07 20.43
C SER A 48 10.02 0.83 19.91
N VAL A 49 8.76 0.52 20.24
CA VAL A 49 7.59 1.33 19.88
C VAL A 49 7.70 2.75 20.44
N SER A 50 8.08 2.89 21.72
CA SER A 50 8.24 4.20 22.35
C SER A 50 9.40 5.00 21.76
N PHE A 51 10.48 4.31 21.36
CA PHE A 51 11.65 4.93 20.75
C PHE A 51 11.34 5.42 19.32
N LEU A 52 10.68 4.59 18.50
CA LEU A 52 10.25 4.97 17.15
C LEU A 52 9.32 6.18 17.18
N ASN A 53 8.33 6.19 18.09
CA ASN A 53 7.44 7.33 18.29
C ASN A 53 8.18 8.59 18.75
N TYR A 54 9.17 8.43 19.64
CA TYR A 54 10.01 9.55 20.08
C TYR A 54 10.80 10.16 18.92
N LEU A 55 11.47 9.32 18.12
CA LEU A 55 12.20 9.78 16.93
C LEU A 55 11.28 10.49 15.93
N GLU A 56 10.13 9.88 15.65
CA GLU A 56 9.17 10.46 14.71
C GLU A 56 8.69 11.83 15.17
N GLN A 57 8.35 11.97 16.46
CA GLN A 57 7.94 13.25 17.02
C GLN A 57 9.03 14.32 16.93
N GLU A 58 10.27 14.01 17.32
CA GLU A 58 11.36 14.99 17.30
C GLU A 58 11.71 15.40 15.86
N LEU A 59 11.78 14.43 14.93
CA LEU A 59 12.10 14.69 13.52
C LEU A 59 11.00 15.46 12.77
N GLN A 60 9.74 15.36 13.19
CA GLN A 60 8.65 16.16 12.61
C GLN A 60 8.69 17.64 13.05
N HIS A 61 9.28 17.94 14.22
CA HIS A 61 9.24 19.28 14.80
C HIS A 61 10.58 20.01 14.71
N ASN A 62 11.69 19.29 14.54
CA ASN A 62 13.03 19.86 14.53
C ASN A 62 13.89 19.21 13.44
N GLU A 63 14.10 19.92 12.34
CA GLU A 63 14.94 19.46 11.23
C GLU A 63 16.38 19.19 11.64
N ALA A 64 16.93 19.97 12.58
CA ALA A 64 18.29 19.80 13.09
C ALA A 64 18.45 18.57 14.00
N PHE A 65 17.35 17.91 14.39
CA PHE A 65 17.42 16.67 15.18
C PHE A 65 18.11 15.54 14.42
N ILE A 66 18.11 15.61 13.09
CA ILE A 66 18.82 14.63 12.25
C ILE A 66 20.33 14.62 12.52
N ASP A 67 20.93 15.79 12.76
CA ASP A 67 22.36 15.92 13.01
C ASP A 67 22.70 15.31 14.39
N HIS A 68 21.78 15.39 15.36
CA HIS A 68 21.93 14.72 16.65
C HIS A 68 21.87 13.19 16.56
N LEU A 69 21.12 12.63 15.61
CA LEU A 69 21.14 11.18 15.36
C LEU A 69 22.48 10.75 14.76
N GLU A 70 23.02 11.52 13.82
CA GLU A 70 24.33 11.25 13.20
C GLU A 70 25.49 11.31 14.20
N GLU A 71 25.35 12.07 15.28
CA GLU A 71 26.30 12.11 16.38
C GLU A 71 26.34 10.82 17.24
N LEU A 72 25.33 9.94 17.14
CA LEU A 72 25.32 8.64 17.84
C LEU A 72 26.20 7.60 17.11
N PRO A 73 27.08 6.86 17.79
CA PRO A 73 28.01 5.93 17.15
C PRO A 73 27.38 4.82 16.30
N GLU A 74 26.19 4.35 16.70
CA GLU A 74 25.49 3.25 16.02
C GLU A 74 24.71 3.71 14.78
N TRP A 75 24.50 5.01 14.62
CA TRP A 75 23.71 5.59 13.54
C TRP A 75 24.61 6.01 12.38
N GLN A 76 24.19 5.68 11.16
CA GLN A 76 24.88 6.09 9.94
C GLN A 76 23.93 6.83 9.01
N ARG A 77 24.37 7.96 8.48
CA ARG A 77 23.63 8.81 7.53
C ARG A 77 24.06 8.56 6.10
N ILE A 78 23.08 8.53 5.19
CA ILE A 78 23.29 8.68 3.75
C ILE A 78 22.34 9.73 3.21
N ASP A 79 22.91 10.70 2.50
CA ASP A 79 22.15 11.67 1.72
C ASP A 79 21.87 11.15 0.31
N THR A 80 20.68 11.42 -0.18
CA THR A 80 20.22 11.10 -1.54
C THR A 80 20.20 12.36 -2.39
N ASN A 81 20.31 12.19 -3.72
CA ASN A 81 20.30 13.30 -4.70
C ASN A 81 19.01 14.14 -4.67
N GLY A 82 17.95 13.65 -4.01
CA GLY A 82 16.62 14.29 -3.95
C GLY A 82 16.37 15.18 -2.73
N GLY A 83 17.39 15.48 -1.92
CA GLY A 83 17.22 16.25 -0.67
C GLY A 83 16.59 15.42 0.46
N PHE A 84 16.82 14.10 0.43
CA PHE A 84 16.45 13.21 1.54
C PHE A 84 17.69 12.61 2.17
N SER A 85 17.61 12.39 3.48
CA SER A 85 18.65 11.73 4.26
C SER A 85 18.04 10.48 4.90
N LEU A 86 18.67 9.33 4.71
CA LEU A 86 18.36 8.11 5.44
C LEU A 86 19.38 7.96 6.55
N LEU A 87 18.92 7.78 7.79
CA LEU A 87 19.78 7.34 8.88
C LEU A 87 19.33 5.96 9.32
N ALA A 88 20.27 5.10 9.64
CA ALA A 88 19.99 3.75 10.11
C ALA A 88 20.94 3.34 11.23
N ALA A 89 20.44 2.56 12.18
CA ALA A 89 21.20 1.94 13.26
C ALA A 89 20.88 0.46 13.36
N TYR A 90 21.91 -0.33 13.63
CA TYR A 90 21.80 -1.76 13.90
C TYR A 90 21.73 -2.01 15.40
N VAL A 91 20.79 -2.85 15.83
CA VAL A 91 20.61 -3.22 17.24
C VAL A 91 20.62 -4.73 17.36
N SER A 92 21.55 -5.24 18.16
CA SER A 92 21.68 -6.67 18.42
C SER A 92 20.77 -7.14 19.55
N PHE A 93 20.22 -8.34 19.40
CA PHE A 93 19.43 -9.08 20.37
C PHE A 93 20.16 -10.38 20.73
N GLU A 94 20.02 -10.85 21.97
CA GLU A 94 20.79 -12.01 22.47
C GLU A 94 20.14 -13.34 22.07
N TYR A 95 18.81 -13.40 22.12
CA TYR A 95 17.99 -14.59 21.88
C TYR A 95 16.88 -14.35 20.85
N ARG A 96 16.85 -13.15 20.24
CA ARG A 96 15.92 -12.78 19.17
C ARG A 96 16.71 -12.35 17.93
N PRO A 97 16.06 -12.31 16.75
CA PRO A 97 16.72 -11.78 15.57
C PRO A 97 17.03 -10.29 15.75
N ASP A 98 18.17 -9.86 15.21
CA ASP A 98 18.63 -8.49 15.27
C ASP A 98 17.71 -7.56 14.46
N ARG A 99 17.83 -6.26 14.67
CA ARG A 99 16.97 -5.26 14.00
C ARG A 99 17.78 -4.11 13.44
N ILE A 100 17.32 -3.58 12.30
CA ILE A 100 17.71 -2.26 11.82
C ILE A 100 16.58 -1.27 12.11
N TYR A 101 16.93 -0.18 12.78
CA TYR A 101 16.11 1.00 12.97
C TYR A 101 16.51 2.02 11.94
N TYR A 102 15.56 2.68 11.29
CA TYR A 102 15.88 3.66 10.26
C TYR A 102 14.88 4.79 10.21
N CYS A 103 15.38 5.99 9.91
CA CYS A 103 14.60 7.18 9.66
C CYS A 103 14.95 7.79 8.31
N LEU A 104 13.92 8.11 7.53
CA LEU A 104 14.06 8.77 6.25
C LEU A 104 13.49 10.16 6.34
N CYS A 105 14.34 11.17 6.21
CA CYS A 105 14.02 12.57 6.44
C CYS A 105 14.10 13.38 5.16
N SER A 106 13.20 14.34 4.97
CA SER A 106 13.30 15.38 3.93
C SER A 106 13.96 16.63 4.50
N THR A 107 15.07 17.08 3.90
CA THR A 107 15.68 18.39 4.18
C THR A 107 15.19 19.48 3.21
N ALA A 108 14.34 19.11 2.26
CA ALA A 108 13.74 20.05 1.32
C ALA A 108 12.58 20.84 1.96
N ASN A 109 12.70 22.17 1.95
CA ASN A 109 11.63 23.16 2.20
C ASN A 109 11.14 23.37 3.65
N GLY A 110 11.98 23.16 4.67
CA GLY A 110 11.77 23.69 6.03
C GLY A 110 10.62 23.07 6.82
N ASN A 111 10.06 21.96 6.35
CA ASN A 111 9.18 21.07 7.12
C ASN A 111 9.81 19.68 7.07
N ALA A 112 10.67 19.37 8.03
CA ALA A 112 11.23 18.05 8.19
C ALA A 112 10.08 17.04 8.30
N ARG A 113 10.08 16.06 7.39
CA ARG A 113 9.17 14.92 7.46
C ARG A 113 10.02 13.68 7.55
N ALA A 114 9.73 12.86 8.55
CA ALA A 114 10.40 11.60 8.78
C ALA A 114 9.45 10.42 8.60
N LEU A 115 9.96 9.36 7.99
CA LEU A 115 9.42 8.02 8.11
C LEU A 115 10.36 7.24 9.01
N VAL A 116 9.89 6.77 10.17
CA VAL A 116 10.69 5.99 11.12
C VAL A 116 10.12 4.59 11.19
N LYS A 117 10.97 3.57 11.03
CA LYS A 117 10.58 2.16 11.03
C LYS A 117 11.68 1.27 11.59
N GLU A 118 11.31 0.03 11.90
CA GLU A 118 12.23 -1.06 12.18
C GLU A 118 12.02 -2.22 11.20
N SER A 119 13.05 -3.02 11.00
CA SER A 119 12.98 -4.28 10.26
C SER A 119 13.81 -5.35 10.95
N THR A 120 13.26 -6.56 11.02
CA THR A 120 13.92 -7.72 11.63
C THR A 120 14.92 -8.31 10.64
N ILE A 121 16.03 -8.81 11.16
CA ILE A 121 17.12 -9.42 10.39
C ILE A 121 17.33 -10.81 10.96
N ASP A 122 16.95 -11.82 10.19
CA ASP A 122 17.22 -13.20 10.57
C ASP A 122 18.70 -13.50 10.27
N ILE A 123 19.49 -13.69 11.32
CA ILE A 123 20.94 -13.84 11.18
C ILE A 123 21.25 -15.30 10.89
N ASP A 124 21.37 -15.62 9.61
CA ASP A 124 22.25 -16.69 9.14
C ASP A 124 23.36 -16.07 8.25
N GLN A 125 24.51 -15.84 8.89
CA GLN A 125 25.85 -15.49 8.36
C GLN A 125 26.08 -14.20 7.55
N GLU A 126 26.99 -13.39 8.12
CA GLU A 126 27.94 -12.43 7.54
C GLU A 126 27.40 -11.15 6.85
N HIS A 127 27.56 -10.05 7.62
CA HIS A 127 27.60 -8.65 7.19
C HIS A 127 26.35 -8.13 6.45
N ALA A 128 25.44 -7.52 7.22
CA ALA A 128 24.39 -6.66 6.67
C ALA A 128 24.99 -5.60 5.73
N GLN A 129 24.61 -5.64 4.45
CA GLN A 129 24.94 -4.64 3.46
C GLN A 129 23.69 -3.81 3.17
N ILE A 130 23.60 -2.62 3.75
CA ILE A 130 22.54 -1.69 3.36
C ILE A 130 22.91 -1.14 1.98
N VAL A 131 22.14 -1.54 0.96
CA VAL A 131 22.33 -1.14 -0.44
C VAL A 131 21.33 -0.05 -0.79
N LEU A 132 21.74 1.22 -0.66
CA LEU A 132 20.91 2.32 -1.15
C LEU A 132 21.06 2.47 -2.66
N ASN A 133 19.96 2.29 -3.37
CA ASN A 133 19.87 2.51 -4.81
C ASN A 133 19.20 3.85 -5.08
N ASN A 134 19.97 4.87 -5.46
CA ASN A 134 19.41 6.05 -6.09
C ASN A 134 19.15 5.71 -7.57
N MET A 135 17.88 5.61 -7.96
CA MET A 135 17.49 5.55 -9.37
C MET A 135 17.12 6.96 -9.85
N ASP A 136 18.08 7.65 -10.49
CA ASP A 136 17.78 8.87 -11.23
C ASP A 136 16.97 8.50 -12.49
N VAL A 137 15.65 8.51 -12.35
CA VAL A 137 14.73 8.39 -13.47
C VAL A 137 14.56 9.78 -14.07
N THR A 138 15.02 9.94 -15.30
CA THR A 138 15.23 11.20 -16.03
C THR A 138 14.01 12.09 -16.25
N ASP A 139 12.85 11.82 -15.64
CA ASP A 139 11.61 12.57 -15.89
C ASP A 139 10.73 12.90 -14.66
N SER A 140 11.15 12.65 -13.40
CA SER A 140 10.27 12.97 -12.24
C SER A 140 10.89 13.10 -10.83
N ASP A 141 12.21 13.21 -10.68
CA ASP A 141 12.88 13.23 -9.37
C ASP A 141 12.41 12.08 -8.45
N ILE A 142 12.40 10.85 -8.97
CA ILE A 142 12.09 9.66 -8.17
C ILE A 142 13.32 9.32 -7.33
N ALA A 143 13.13 9.20 -6.02
CA ALA A 143 14.18 8.78 -5.10
C ALA A 143 13.71 7.50 -4.42
N SER A 144 14.44 6.40 -4.63
CA SER A 144 14.13 5.09 -4.03
C SER A 144 15.12 4.76 -2.93
N VAL A 145 14.70 3.93 -1.99
CA VAL A 145 15.54 3.39 -0.92
C VAL A 145 15.30 1.89 -0.84
N GLU A 146 16.37 1.10 -0.86
CA GLU A 146 16.31 -0.34 -0.61
C GLU A 146 17.26 -0.65 0.56
N ILE A 147 16.88 -1.55 1.44
CA ILE A 147 17.77 -2.13 2.46
C ILE A 147 17.76 -3.63 2.23
N LYS A 148 18.95 -4.21 2.12
CA LYS A 148 19.13 -5.63 1.82
C LYS A 148 20.04 -6.28 2.86
N HIS A 149 19.94 -7.59 2.97
CA HIS A 149 20.90 -8.43 3.67
C HIS A 149 21.25 -9.61 2.77
N GLY A 150 22.47 -9.61 2.20
CA GLY A 150 22.84 -10.55 1.14
C GLY A 150 21.90 -10.45 -0.06
N LYS A 151 21.03 -11.46 -0.23
CA LYS A 151 20.00 -11.51 -1.28
C LYS A 151 18.60 -11.12 -0.80
N GLU A 152 18.40 -11.03 0.50
CA GLU A 152 17.11 -10.70 1.12
C GLU A 152 16.85 -9.19 1.02
N LEU A 153 15.62 -8.81 0.68
CA LEU A 153 15.15 -7.43 0.69
C LEU A 153 14.42 -7.17 2.00
N LEU A 154 15.04 -6.39 2.89
CA LEU A 154 14.48 -6.05 4.20
C LEU A 154 13.51 -4.86 4.12
N PHE A 155 13.83 -3.88 3.28
CA PHE A 155 13.03 -2.68 3.11
C PHE A 155 13.14 -2.15 1.69
N ASN A 156 12.05 -1.58 1.16
CA ASN A 156 12.01 -1.02 -0.18
C ASN A 156 10.97 0.11 -0.26
N ILE A 157 11.42 1.35 -0.29
CA ILE A 157 10.59 2.47 -0.72
C ILE A 157 10.89 2.71 -2.21
N PRO A 158 9.93 2.43 -3.11
CA PRO A 158 10.11 2.70 -4.54
C PRO A 158 10.15 4.21 -4.86
N ASP A 159 9.54 5.03 -4.00
CA ASP A 159 9.60 6.49 -4.08
C ASP A 159 9.35 7.18 -2.75
N ILE A 160 10.35 7.89 -2.25
CA ILE A 160 10.37 8.57 -0.95
C ILE A 160 9.27 9.64 -0.87
N LYS A 161 9.15 10.49 -1.90
CA LYS A 161 8.13 11.55 -1.93
C LYS A 161 6.72 10.97 -1.86
N THR A 162 6.47 9.86 -2.55
CA THR A 162 5.18 9.14 -2.48
C THR A 162 4.93 8.58 -1.08
N ALA A 163 5.92 7.91 -0.47
CA ALA A 163 5.79 7.38 0.88
C ALA A 163 5.44 8.49 1.90
N LEU A 164 6.06 9.66 1.77
CA LEU A 164 5.77 10.84 2.61
C LEU A 164 4.36 11.41 2.37
N LEU A 165 3.86 11.40 1.13
CA LEU A 165 2.49 11.81 0.82
C LEU A 165 1.47 10.83 1.41
N VAL A 166 1.72 9.53 1.31
CA VAL A 166 0.85 8.50 1.90
C VAL A 166 0.84 8.60 3.42
N ARG A 167 2.00 8.80 4.06
CA ARG A 167 2.08 9.04 5.51
C ARG A 167 1.27 10.27 5.91
N ARG A 168 1.49 11.40 5.23
CA ARG A 168 0.72 12.63 5.48
C ARG A 168 -0.77 12.38 5.33
N LEU A 169 -1.19 11.60 4.33
CA LEU A 169 -2.61 11.28 4.15
C LEU A 169 -3.16 10.47 5.33
N SER A 170 -2.41 9.48 5.82
CA SER A 170 -2.82 8.65 6.97
C SER A 170 -2.98 9.43 8.28
N GLU A 171 -2.29 10.57 8.42
CA GLU A 171 -2.41 11.48 9.56
C GLU A 171 -3.65 12.39 9.48
N GLN A 172 -4.27 12.51 8.31
CA GLN A 172 -5.48 13.32 8.13
C GLN A 172 -6.74 12.47 8.25
N ARG A 173 -7.78 13.03 8.88
CA ARG A 173 -9.16 12.54 8.77
C ARG A 173 -9.97 13.53 7.93
N GLY A 174 -10.10 13.21 6.65
CA GLY A 174 -10.85 14.01 5.68
C GLY A 174 -10.43 15.47 5.57
N GLY A 175 -11.32 16.28 5.00
CA GLY A 175 -11.15 17.73 4.88
C GLY A 175 -10.19 18.16 3.77
N LYS A 176 -10.12 19.48 3.55
CA LYS A 176 -9.43 20.09 2.40
C LYS A 176 -8.00 19.58 2.20
N VAL A 177 -7.23 19.45 3.30
CA VAL A 177 -5.83 18.99 3.24
C VAL A 177 -5.72 17.55 2.75
N ALA A 178 -6.61 16.64 3.16
CA ALA A 178 -6.58 15.24 2.73
C ALA A 178 -6.82 15.12 1.22
N PHE A 179 -7.74 15.91 0.66
CA PHE A 179 -7.99 15.96 -0.78
C PHE A 179 -6.82 16.57 -1.56
N GLU A 180 -6.25 17.70 -1.09
CA GLU A 180 -5.07 18.30 -1.72
C GLU A 180 -3.86 17.35 -1.72
N VAL A 181 -3.67 16.58 -0.63
CA VAL A 181 -2.64 15.55 -0.54
C VAL A 181 -2.95 14.39 -1.48
N SER A 182 -4.20 13.95 -1.58
CA SER A 182 -4.60 12.86 -2.48
C SER A 182 -4.46 13.22 -3.95
N ASP A 183 -4.74 14.47 -4.34
CA ASP A 183 -4.51 14.95 -5.70
C ASP A 183 -3.01 14.99 -6.02
N SER A 184 -2.19 15.42 -5.06
CA SER A 184 -0.72 15.38 -5.19
C SER A 184 -0.20 13.95 -5.32
N LEU A 185 -0.77 13.02 -4.54
CA LEU A 185 -0.45 11.61 -4.54
C LEU A 185 -0.85 10.94 -5.86
N GLU A 186 -2.03 11.27 -6.41
CA GLU A 186 -2.48 10.75 -7.71
C GLU A 186 -1.55 11.16 -8.85
N ASN A 187 -1.11 12.42 -8.87
CA ASN A 187 -0.13 12.90 -9.85
C ASN A 187 1.21 12.19 -9.69
N ARG A 188 1.67 12.00 -8.46
CA ARG A 188 2.94 11.32 -8.17
C ARG A 188 2.90 9.85 -8.56
N VAL A 189 1.85 9.11 -8.17
CA VAL A 189 1.64 7.71 -8.56
C VAL A 189 1.53 7.59 -10.08
N SER A 190 0.90 8.56 -10.76
CA SER A 190 0.85 8.59 -12.23
C SER A 190 2.24 8.69 -12.85
N ALA A 191 3.13 9.53 -12.29
CA ALA A 191 4.52 9.62 -12.72
C ALA A 191 5.29 8.30 -12.48
N LEU A 192 5.13 7.69 -11.31
CA LEU A 192 5.75 6.39 -10.99
C LEU A 192 5.33 5.30 -11.98
N LEU A 193 4.03 5.22 -12.26
CA LEU A 193 3.46 4.23 -13.17
C LEU A 193 3.82 4.48 -14.64
N SER A 194 4.19 5.71 -15.00
CA SER A 194 4.65 6.03 -16.36
C SER A 194 6.07 5.50 -16.62
N ASN A 195 6.83 5.22 -15.57
CA ASN A 195 8.13 4.58 -15.68
C ASN A 195 7.97 3.05 -15.90
N SER A 196 8.35 2.58 -17.08
CA SER A 196 8.28 1.16 -17.45
C SER A 196 9.14 0.24 -16.57
N GLU A 197 10.25 0.74 -16.02
CA GLU A 197 11.13 -0.01 -15.13
C GLU A 197 10.49 -0.29 -13.77
N LEU A 198 9.59 0.59 -13.32
CA LEU A 198 8.85 0.44 -12.05
C LEU A 198 7.56 -0.36 -12.20
N PHE A 199 7.24 -0.83 -13.40
CA PHE A 199 6.00 -1.55 -13.63
C PHE A 199 5.94 -2.86 -12.83
N GLY A 200 7.04 -3.62 -12.80
CA GLY A 200 7.10 -4.90 -12.07
C GLY A 200 7.27 -4.76 -10.56
N ASN A 201 7.53 -3.55 -10.05
CA ASN A 201 7.62 -3.31 -8.61
C ASN A 201 6.21 -3.32 -8.00
N ASP A 202 5.97 -4.08 -6.94
CA ASP A 202 4.63 -4.19 -6.32
C ASP A 202 4.26 -2.99 -5.43
N PHE A 203 5.17 -2.03 -5.26
CA PHE A 203 5.03 -0.88 -4.38
C PHE A 203 4.70 -1.26 -2.93
N SER A 204 5.16 -2.42 -2.46
CA SER A 204 4.97 -2.92 -1.09
C SER A 204 5.37 -1.92 0.00
N GLY A 205 6.39 -1.09 -0.20
CA GLY A 205 6.78 -0.05 0.76
C GLY A 205 5.91 1.20 0.81
N LEU A 206 4.87 1.32 -0.04
CA LEU A 206 3.92 2.43 -0.01
C LEU A 206 2.66 2.04 0.79
N GLU A 207 2.85 1.77 2.08
CA GLU A 207 1.81 1.33 3.02
C GLU A 207 0.61 2.29 3.06
N GLY A 208 -0.57 1.80 2.68
CA GLY A 208 -1.79 2.61 2.55
C GLY A 208 -2.28 2.71 1.10
N LEU A 209 -1.43 2.33 0.13
CA LEU A 209 -1.84 2.09 -1.25
C LEU A 209 -2.08 0.59 -1.46
N SER A 210 -3.15 0.27 -2.19
CA SER A 210 -3.32 -1.08 -2.73
C SER A 210 -2.82 -1.13 -4.16
N THR A 211 -1.85 -1.99 -4.43
CA THR A 211 -1.21 -2.16 -5.74
C THR A 211 -1.41 -3.57 -6.23
N LEU A 212 -2.03 -3.74 -7.40
CA LEU A 212 -2.24 -5.04 -8.03
C LEU A 212 -1.61 -5.05 -9.42
N ILE A 213 -0.85 -6.10 -9.71
CA ILE A 213 -0.28 -6.37 -11.03
C ILE A 213 -0.96 -7.62 -11.60
N SER A 214 -1.38 -7.58 -12.87
CA SER A 214 -1.98 -8.73 -13.52
C SER A 214 -0.98 -9.87 -13.71
N SER A 215 -1.48 -11.10 -13.71
CA SER A 215 -0.66 -12.31 -13.91
C SER A 215 0.10 -12.31 -15.25
N ASP A 216 -0.44 -11.66 -16.29
CA ASP A 216 0.20 -11.49 -17.59
C ASP A 216 1.13 -10.26 -17.67
N GLN A 217 1.35 -9.57 -16.55
CA GLN A 217 2.22 -8.40 -16.42
C GLN A 217 1.87 -7.25 -17.38
N ARG A 218 0.62 -7.17 -17.86
CA ARG A 218 0.15 -6.09 -18.74
C ARG A 218 -0.52 -4.93 -18.00
N VAL A 219 -1.14 -5.20 -16.87
CA VAL A 219 -1.93 -4.22 -16.11
C VAL A 219 -1.37 -4.06 -14.72
N LYS A 220 -1.25 -2.81 -14.27
CA LYS A 220 -0.99 -2.46 -12.88
C LYS A 220 -1.99 -1.41 -12.43
N ILE A 221 -2.69 -1.65 -11.33
CA ILE A 221 -3.66 -0.71 -10.76
C ILE A 221 -3.27 -0.39 -9.33
N VAL A 222 -3.26 0.91 -9.01
CA VAL A 222 -2.99 1.42 -7.66
C VAL A 222 -4.24 2.14 -7.20
N THR A 223 -4.79 1.79 -6.04
CA THR A 223 -6.02 2.38 -5.47
C THR A 223 -5.90 2.65 -3.98
N TRP A 224 -6.55 3.71 -3.52
CA TRP A 224 -6.67 4.08 -2.12
C TRP A 224 -7.95 4.88 -1.89
N ASN A 225 -8.26 5.18 -0.64
CA ASN A 225 -9.42 6.00 -0.28
C ASN A 225 -9.05 7.07 0.74
N VAL A 226 -9.91 8.09 0.80
CA VAL A 226 -9.97 9.07 1.88
C VAL A 226 -11.31 8.93 2.57
N GLU A 227 -11.28 8.73 3.87
CA GLU A 227 -12.47 8.80 4.72
C GLU A 227 -12.65 10.23 5.22
N GLU A 228 -13.83 10.78 4.98
CA GLU A 228 -14.26 12.07 5.47
C GLU A 228 -14.79 11.96 6.90
N ARG A 229 -14.79 13.07 7.65
CA ARG A 229 -15.17 13.08 9.08
C ARG A 229 -16.56 12.52 9.40
N MET A 230 -17.47 12.55 8.42
CA MET A 230 -18.83 12.04 8.55
C MET A 230 -18.99 10.60 8.03
N GLY A 231 -17.88 9.88 7.80
CA GLY A 231 -17.86 8.50 7.31
C GLY A 231 -18.03 8.36 5.79
N GLU A 232 -18.19 9.45 5.04
CA GLU A 232 -18.20 9.36 3.57
C GLU A 232 -16.80 8.98 3.05
N HIS A 233 -16.75 8.09 2.07
CA HIS A 233 -15.49 7.71 1.43
C HIS A 233 -15.35 8.26 0.00
N PHE A 234 -14.14 8.68 -0.34
CA PHE A 234 -13.74 9.13 -1.67
C PHE A 234 -12.60 8.25 -2.17
N PHE A 235 -12.70 7.77 -3.41
CA PHE A 235 -11.76 6.82 -3.96
C PHE A 235 -10.87 7.44 -5.00
N TYR A 236 -9.60 7.04 -4.98
CA TYR A 236 -8.60 7.44 -5.94
C TYR A 236 -7.97 6.21 -6.55
N GLY A 237 -7.52 6.34 -7.78
CA GLY A 237 -6.75 5.28 -8.39
C GLY A 237 -6.05 5.69 -9.67
N VAL A 238 -5.02 4.93 -10.01
CA VAL A 238 -4.27 5.11 -11.25
C VAL A 238 -4.04 3.73 -11.86
N LEU A 239 -4.30 3.62 -13.16
CA LEU A 239 -4.17 2.41 -13.95
C LEU A 239 -3.03 2.58 -14.95
N ALA A 240 -2.08 1.66 -14.95
CA ALA A 240 -1.01 1.54 -15.92
C ALA A 240 -1.23 0.33 -16.82
N VAL A 241 -1.00 0.51 -18.11
CA VAL A 241 -1.20 -0.53 -19.13
C VAL A 241 0.03 -0.55 -20.03
N LYS A 242 0.75 -1.67 -20.04
CA LYS A 242 1.81 -1.89 -21.03
C LYS A 242 1.18 -2.11 -22.41
N ASN A 243 1.73 -1.43 -23.40
CA ASN A 243 1.40 -1.70 -24.80
C ASN A 243 1.85 -3.11 -25.20
N GLU A 244 1.28 -3.64 -26.28
CA GLU A 244 1.56 -5.02 -26.73
C GLU A 244 3.04 -5.25 -27.05
N ASP A 245 3.73 -4.21 -27.52
CA ASP A 245 5.17 -4.23 -27.82
C ASP A 245 6.06 -4.07 -26.57
N GLY A 246 5.46 -3.91 -25.38
CA GLY A 246 6.13 -3.86 -24.06
C GLY A 246 6.93 -2.58 -23.76
N GLY A 247 7.24 -1.76 -24.77
CA GLY A 247 8.15 -0.61 -24.64
C GLY A 247 7.54 0.67 -24.05
N MET A 248 6.20 0.80 -24.02
CA MET A 248 5.51 1.99 -23.52
C MET A 248 4.42 1.62 -22.51
N VAL A 249 4.25 2.46 -21.49
CA VAL A 249 3.20 2.33 -20.47
C VAL A 249 2.23 3.49 -20.59
N ASN A 250 0.97 3.20 -20.86
CA ASN A 250 -0.10 4.19 -20.82
C ASN A 250 -0.67 4.27 -19.41
N VAL A 251 -0.78 5.48 -18.89
CA VAL A 251 -1.29 5.75 -17.53
C VAL A 251 -2.62 6.48 -17.59
N PHE A 252 -3.58 6.02 -16.79
CA PHE A 252 -4.93 6.55 -16.72
C PHE A 252 -5.31 6.81 -15.25
N GLN A 253 -5.62 8.07 -14.93
CA GLN A 253 -6.23 8.41 -13.64
C GLN A 253 -7.68 7.92 -13.61
N LEU A 254 -8.10 7.39 -12.46
CA LEU A 254 -9.45 6.89 -12.21
C LEU A 254 -10.23 7.92 -11.41
N LYS A 255 -11.29 8.49 -12.00
CA LYS A 255 -12.15 9.47 -11.35
C LYS A 255 -13.39 8.79 -10.79
N ASP A 256 -13.47 8.77 -9.46
CA ASP A 256 -14.65 8.30 -8.73
C ASP A 256 -15.88 9.13 -9.12
N ARG A 257 -16.89 8.43 -9.65
CA ARG A 257 -18.20 8.96 -10.04
C ARG A 257 -19.33 8.12 -9.49
N ARG A 258 -19.10 7.38 -8.40
CA ARG A 258 -20.08 6.43 -7.85
C ARG A 258 -21.44 7.05 -7.55
N LYS A 259 -21.45 8.26 -7.00
CA LYS A 259 -22.67 9.01 -6.67
C LYS A 259 -23.48 9.42 -7.91
N ASP A 260 -22.85 9.46 -9.09
CA ASP A 260 -23.49 9.80 -10.37
C ASP A 260 -24.03 8.55 -11.11
N ILE A 261 -23.83 7.34 -10.56
CA ILE A 261 -24.15 6.07 -11.23
C ILE A 261 -25.35 5.41 -10.52
N SER A 262 -26.53 5.54 -11.12
CA SER A 262 -27.78 5.00 -10.54
C SER A 262 -27.89 3.47 -10.56
N THR A 263 -27.30 2.82 -11.56
CA THR A 263 -27.42 1.36 -11.79
C THR A 263 -26.05 0.72 -12.04
N PRO A 264 -25.16 0.72 -11.03
CA PRO A 264 -23.76 0.32 -11.21
C PRO A 264 -23.58 -1.12 -11.65
N GLU A 265 -24.52 -2.01 -11.30
CA GLU A 265 -24.50 -3.43 -11.68
C GLU A 265 -24.69 -3.65 -13.20
N TYR A 266 -25.24 -2.67 -13.93
CA TYR A 266 -25.54 -2.77 -15.36
C TYR A 266 -24.79 -1.73 -16.22
N ALA A 267 -24.01 -0.85 -15.58
CA ALA A 267 -23.28 0.22 -16.26
C ALA A 267 -21.93 -0.24 -16.81
N VAL A 268 -21.61 0.19 -18.03
CA VAL A 268 -20.25 0.18 -18.58
C VAL A 268 -19.60 1.51 -18.24
N LEU A 269 -18.43 1.47 -17.62
CA LEU A 269 -17.72 2.66 -17.16
C LEU A 269 -16.35 2.76 -17.84
N ASN A 270 -15.84 3.97 -17.93
CA ASN A 270 -14.47 4.26 -18.33
C ASN A 270 -13.73 4.87 -17.13
N THR A 271 -12.47 5.25 -17.32
CA THR A 271 -11.63 5.80 -16.25
C THR A 271 -12.16 7.13 -15.70
N SER A 272 -12.89 7.92 -16.47
CA SER A 272 -13.49 9.18 -16.00
C SER A 272 -14.85 9.03 -15.31
N LYS A 273 -15.42 7.81 -15.32
CA LYS A 273 -16.68 7.45 -14.66
C LYS A 273 -16.49 6.21 -13.77
N TRP A 274 -15.33 6.05 -13.17
CA TRP A 274 -15.00 4.87 -12.39
C TRP A 274 -15.89 4.77 -11.13
N PHE A 275 -16.25 3.54 -10.73
CA PHE A 275 -17.17 3.31 -9.61
C PHE A 275 -16.53 3.54 -8.22
N GLY A 276 -15.20 3.61 -8.12
CA GLY A 276 -14.52 3.84 -6.85
C GLY A 276 -14.47 2.60 -5.95
N ALA A 277 -13.26 2.05 -5.78
CA ALA A 277 -13.00 0.97 -4.83
C ALA A 277 -11.49 0.90 -4.54
N VAL A 278 -11.13 0.40 -3.37
CA VAL A 278 -9.77 -0.10 -3.11
C VAL A 278 -9.76 -1.58 -3.48
N TYR A 279 -9.04 -1.94 -4.55
CA TYR A 279 -8.99 -3.31 -5.05
C TYR A 279 -7.87 -4.09 -4.39
N TYR A 280 -8.18 -5.23 -3.76
CA TYR A 280 -7.20 -6.05 -3.04
C TYR A 280 -6.86 -7.37 -3.73
N GLN A 281 -7.61 -7.76 -4.78
CA GLN A 281 -7.28 -8.95 -5.57
C GLN A 281 -7.67 -8.76 -7.04
N MET A 282 -6.84 -9.29 -7.95
CA MET A 282 -7.07 -9.29 -9.39
C MET A 282 -6.94 -10.71 -9.94
N VAL A 283 -7.96 -11.18 -10.64
CA VAL A 283 -7.99 -12.48 -11.30
C VAL A 283 -8.02 -12.26 -12.81
N SER A 284 -7.02 -12.79 -13.52
CA SER A 284 -6.92 -12.66 -14.99
C SER A 284 -7.56 -13.86 -15.66
N GLN A 285 -8.52 -13.64 -16.55
CA GLN A 285 -9.22 -14.69 -17.27
C GLN A 285 -9.19 -14.44 -18.78
N LYS A 286 -8.88 -15.49 -19.55
CA LYS A 286 -8.85 -15.43 -21.01
C LYS A 286 -10.01 -16.21 -21.60
N TYR A 287 -10.77 -15.61 -22.51
CA TYR A 287 -11.82 -16.32 -23.24
C TYR A 287 -11.94 -15.83 -24.68
N LYS A 288 -11.91 -16.76 -25.64
CA LYS A 288 -12.00 -16.48 -27.09
C LYS A 288 -11.06 -15.37 -27.58
N GLY A 289 -9.88 -15.26 -26.97
CA GLY A 289 -8.86 -14.27 -27.32
C GLY A 289 -8.92 -12.98 -26.51
N ASP A 290 -10.06 -12.68 -25.86
CA ASP A 290 -10.21 -11.52 -25.00
C ASP A 290 -9.68 -11.80 -23.58
N MET A 291 -8.99 -10.82 -23.00
CA MET A 291 -8.53 -10.83 -21.60
C MET A 291 -9.47 -10.01 -20.73
N TYR A 292 -9.86 -10.57 -19.59
CA TYR A 292 -10.68 -9.94 -18.56
C TYR A 292 -9.91 -9.96 -17.24
N TYR A 293 -9.90 -8.84 -16.53
CA TYR A 293 -9.29 -8.72 -15.21
C TYR A 293 -10.42 -8.48 -14.20
N THR A 294 -10.82 -9.54 -13.50
CA THR A 294 -11.82 -9.43 -12.44
C THR A 294 -11.15 -8.87 -11.19
N LEU A 295 -11.68 -7.76 -10.69
CA LEU A 295 -11.15 -7.01 -9.56
C LEU A 295 -12.07 -7.20 -8.36
N LEU A 296 -11.51 -7.67 -7.25
CA LEU A 296 -12.19 -7.73 -5.96
C LEU A 296 -11.80 -6.52 -5.14
N GLY A 297 -12.79 -5.77 -4.68
CA GLY A 297 -12.57 -4.48 -4.04
C GLY A 297 -13.46 -4.24 -2.83
N HIS A 298 -13.00 -3.28 -2.03
CA HIS A 298 -13.72 -2.72 -0.91
C HIS A 298 -14.08 -1.26 -1.20
N ASN A 299 -15.26 -0.85 -0.80
CA ASN A 299 -15.65 0.55 -0.77
C ASN A 299 -16.32 0.79 0.58
N GLY A 300 -15.78 1.68 1.40
CA GLY A 300 -16.31 1.97 2.74
C GLY A 300 -17.70 2.59 2.76
N ASN A 301 -18.28 2.93 1.60
CA ASN A 301 -19.57 3.58 1.41
C ASN A 301 -19.81 4.85 2.22
N ASP A 302 -20.30 4.71 3.44
CA ASP A 302 -20.72 5.77 4.36
C ASP A 302 -20.62 5.30 5.84
N ALA A 303 -21.15 6.12 6.76
CA ALA A 303 -21.07 5.86 8.20
C ALA A 303 -21.87 4.65 8.70
N PHE A 304 -22.69 3.98 7.87
CA PHE A 304 -23.61 2.92 8.30
C PHE A 304 -23.36 1.59 7.59
N SER A 305 -22.98 1.64 6.32
CA SER A 305 -22.74 0.44 5.52
C SER A 305 -21.40 0.50 4.82
N LYS A 306 -20.98 -0.64 4.28
CA LYS A 306 -19.83 -0.73 3.38
C LYS A 306 -20.09 -1.76 2.29
N LEU A 307 -19.30 -1.70 1.23
CA LEU A 307 -19.46 -2.52 0.02
C LEU A 307 -18.30 -3.50 -0.17
N ARG A 308 -18.63 -4.70 -0.64
CA ARG A 308 -17.76 -5.54 -1.45
C ARG A 308 -18.14 -5.40 -2.92
N ILE A 309 -17.14 -5.23 -3.78
CA ILE A 309 -17.33 -4.99 -5.20
C ILE A 309 -16.58 -6.05 -5.99
N VAL A 310 -17.26 -6.65 -6.98
CA VAL A 310 -16.64 -7.47 -8.03
C VAL A 310 -16.81 -6.72 -9.35
N ASP A 311 -15.72 -6.18 -9.88
CA ASP A 311 -15.69 -5.43 -11.13
C ASP A 311 -14.85 -6.17 -12.18
N VAL A 312 -14.95 -5.77 -13.44
CA VAL A 312 -14.21 -6.37 -14.54
C VAL A 312 -13.61 -5.26 -15.38
N LEU A 313 -12.28 -5.17 -15.34
CA LEU A 313 -11.50 -4.38 -16.26
C LEU A 313 -11.27 -5.17 -17.56
N SER A 314 -11.45 -4.50 -18.68
CA SER A 314 -11.21 -5.00 -20.03
C SER A 314 -10.74 -3.84 -20.91
N PHE A 315 -10.30 -4.14 -22.12
CA PHE A 315 -9.81 -3.13 -23.05
C PHE A 315 -10.64 -3.11 -24.33
N SER A 316 -10.86 -1.92 -24.87
CA SER A 316 -11.38 -1.80 -26.23
C SER A 316 -10.33 -2.26 -27.24
N LYS A 317 -10.74 -2.47 -28.50
CA LYS A 317 -9.80 -2.74 -29.61
C LYS A 317 -8.72 -1.67 -29.79
N ARG A 318 -8.91 -0.46 -29.25
CA ARG A 318 -7.95 0.64 -29.28
C ARG A 318 -7.06 0.68 -28.01
N GLY A 319 -7.10 -0.35 -27.17
CA GLY A 319 -6.35 -0.40 -25.92
C GLY A 319 -6.90 0.49 -24.80
N THR A 320 -8.11 1.05 -24.95
CA THR A 320 -8.67 1.93 -23.92
C THR A 320 -9.36 1.13 -22.81
N PRO A 321 -9.07 1.40 -21.52
CA PRO A 321 -9.65 0.68 -20.40
C PRO A 321 -11.17 0.91 -20.26
N LYS A 322 -11.88 -0.16 -19.92
CA LYS A 322 -13.32 -0.18 -19.63
C LYS A 322 -13.60 -1.08 -18.44
N PHE A 323 -14.47 -0.62 -17.55
CA PHE A 323 -15.00 -1.37 -16.42
C PHE A 323 -16.43 -1.82 -16.71
N GLY A 324 -16.86 -2.94 -16.12
CA GLY A 324 -18.21 -3.49 -16.33
C GLY A 324 -18.32 -4.46 -17.51
N GLY A 325 -17.43 -5.45 -17.59
CA GLY A 325 -17.56 -6.57 -18.52
C GLY A 325 -18.84 -7.37 -18.26
N SER A 326 -19.60 -7.69 -19.31
CA SER A 326 -20.90 -8.38 -19.21
C SER A 326 -20.73 -9.90 -18.98
N ILE A 327 -20.03 -10.25 -17.90
CA ILE A 327 -19.55 -11.61 -17.66
C ILE A 327 -20.03 -12.21 -16.34
N PHE A 328 -20.93 -11.56 -15.59
CA PHE A 328 -21.53 -12.16 -14.40
C PHE A 328 -22.91 -12.72 -14.74
N GLU A 329 -23.13 -14.00 -14.54
CA GLU A 329 -24.44 -14.65 -14.67
C GLU A 329 -24.96 -14.98 -13.27
N ILE A 330 -25.89 -14.15 -12.78
CA ILE A 330 -26.41 -14.22 -11.42
C ILE A 330 -27.90 -14.50 -11.50
N ASN A 331 -28.33 -15.69 -11.08
CA ASN A 331 -29.74 -16.10 -11.04
C ASN A 331 -30.47 -15.82 -12.36
N GLY A 332 -29.84 -16.22 -13.48
CA GLY A 332 -30.36 -16.06 -14.85
C GLY A 332 -30.29 -14.64 -15.42
N ARG A 333 -29.68 -13.68 -14.69
CA ARG A 333 -29.49 -12.31 -15.15
C ARG A 333 -28.02 -12.04 -15.39
N THR A 334 -27.72 -11.44 -16.54
CA THR A 334 -26.36 -10.98 -16.82
C THR A 334 -26.13 -9.61 -16.16
N LYS A 335 -25.13 -9.53 -15.28
CA LYS A 335 -24.64 -8.30 -14.66
C LYS A 335 -23.23 -7.95 -15.17
N ARG A 336 -22.84 -6.71 -14.96
CA ARG A 336 -21.52 -6.15 -15.31
C ARG A 336 -20.61 -5.94 -14.12
N ARG A 337 -21.21 -5.79 -12.94
CA ARG A 337 -20.54 -5.58 -11.65
C ARG A 337 -21.44 -6.15 -10.57
N LEU A 338 -20.84 -6.71 -9.52
CA LEU A 338 -21.55 -7.16 -8.33
C LEU A 338 -21.22 -6.18 -7.21
N VAL A 339 -22.26 -5.71 -6.52
CA VAL A 339 -22.15 -4.76 -5.41
C VAL A 339 -22.92 -5.34 -4.23
N TYR A 340 -22.19 -5.69 -3.17
CA TYR A 340 -22.75 -6.25 -1.96
C TYR A 340 -22.62 -5.23 -0.84
N GLU A 341 -23.75 -4.62 -0.47
CA GLU A 341 -23.84 -3.70 0.66
C GLU A 341 -24.23 -4.45 1.94
N TYR A 342 -23.53 -4.14 3.02
CA TYR A 342 -23.70 -4.75 4.34
C TYR A 342 -23.29 -3.78 5.45
N SER A 343 -23.65 -4.11 6.69
CA SER A 343 -23.36 -3.31 7.87
C SER A 343 -21.86 -2.98 8.00
N ASN A 344 -21.54 -1.76 8.40
CA ASN A 344 -20.16 -1.40 8.72
C ASN A 344 -19.60 -2.18 9.92
N GLN A 345 -20.47 -2.71 10.78
CA GLN A 345 -20.14 -3.54 11.95
C GLN A 345 -19.87 -5.02 11.61
N ALA A 346 -20.28 -5.47 10.42
CA ALA A 346 -20.06 -6.85 9.97
C ALA A 346 -18.80 -6.94 9.08
N ASN A 347 -18.30 -8.15 8.84
CA ASN A 347 -17.22 -8.41 7.89
C ASN A 347 -17.67 -9.46 6.89
N MET A 348 -17.66 -9.12 5.60
CA MET A 348 -18.00 -10.04 4.52
C MET A 348 -16.72 -10.54 3.83
N MET A 349 -16.55 -11.86 3.77
CA MET A 349 -15.55 -12.52 2.94
C MET A 349 -15.91 -12.36 1.46
N LEU A 350 -14.91 -12.01 0.67
CA LEU A 350 -14.92 -12.08 -0.79
C LEU A 350 -13.46 -12.32 -1.21
N ARG A 351 -13.16 -13.48 -1.76
CA ARG A 351 -11.79 -13.83 -2.17
C ARG A 351 -11.81 -14.80 -3.35
N PHE A 352 -10.77 -14.77 -4.17
CA PHE A 352 -10.54 -15.85 -5.13
C PHE A 352 -9.72 -16.96 -4.47
N ASP A 353 -10.26 -18.18 -4.49
CA ASP A 353 -9.59 -19.40 -4.07
C ASP A 353 -8.86 -20.00 -5.28
N GLU A 354 -7.53 -19.92 -5.26
CA GLU A 354 -6.70 -20.37 -6.39
C GLU A 354 -6.76 -21.88 -6.62
N ARG A 355 -7.08 -22.68 -5.59
CA ARG A 355 -7.10 -24.14 -5.70
C ARG A 355 -8.37 -24.62 -6.38
N GLU A 356 -9.50 -24.08 -5.97
CA GLU A 356 -10.81 -24.42 -6.52
C GLU A 356 -11.15 -23.57 -7.78
N GLU A 357 -10.36 -22.54 -8.06
CA GLU A 357 -10.58 -21.56 -9.13
C GLU A 357 -11.95 -20.86 -9.03
N LEU A 358 -12.40 -20.61 -7.79
CA LEU A 358 -13.68 -19.98 -7.47
C LEU A 358 -13.48 -18.62 -6.82
N ILE A 359 -14.35 -17.65 -7.12
CA ILE A 359 -14.51 -16.48 -6.26
C ILE A 359 -15.53 -16.87 -5.18
N VAL A 360 -15.09 -17.00 -3.95
CA VAL A 360 -15.91 -17.38 -2.80
C VAL A 360 -16.33 -16.14 -2.04
N LEU A 361 -17.59 -16.11 -1.59
CA LEU A 361 -18.16 -15.00 -0.86
C LEU A 361 -19.14 -15.47 0.21
N ASP A 362 -19.24 -14.70 1.31
CA ASP A 362 -20.29 -14.92 2.30
C ASP A 362 -21.67 -14.60 1.69
N HIS A 363 -22.67 -15.41 2.04
CA HIS A 363 -24.06 -15.05 1.80
C HIS A 363 -24.50 -14.00 2.82
N LEU A 364 -25.19 -12.94 2.36
CA LEU A 364 -25.63 -11.84 3.20
C LEU A 364 -27.13 -11.92 3.50
N ALA A 365 -27.47 -11.91 4.78
CA ALA A 365 -28.85 -11.87 5.26
C ALA A 365 -29.07 -10.70 6.23
N PRO A 366 -30.31 -10.19 6.38
CA PRO A 366 -30.61 -9.23 7.42
C PRO A 366 -30.47 -9.88 8.81
N MET A 367 -29.97 -9.13 9.79
CA MET A 367 -29.82 -9.61 11.17
C MET A 367 -31.15 -10.08 11.80
N GLU A 368 -32.26 -9.45 11.42
CA GLU A 368 -33.61 -9.87 11.79
C GLU A 368 -34.55 -9.67 10.58
N PRO A 369 -35.65 -10.45 10.46
CA PRO A 369 -36.58 -10.33 9.34
C PRO A 369 -37.16 -8.93 9.14
N MET A 370 -37.31 -8.15 10.22
CA MET A 370 -37.82 -6.78 10.15
C MET A 370 -36.89 -5.79 9.44
N TYR A 371 -35.61 -6.14 9.27
CA TYR A 371 -34.62 -5.32 8.57
C TYR A 371 -34.46 -5.67 7.09
N GLU A 372 -35.33 -6.52 6.54
CA GLU A 372 -35.30 -6.84 5.12
C GLU A 372 -35.39 -5.57 4.25
N GLY A 373 -34.42 -5.41 3.35
CA GLY A 373 -34.26 -4.24 2.50
C GLY A 373 -33.30 -3.17 3.05
N ASP A 374 -33.06 -3.11 4.35
CA ASP A 374 -32.11 -2.18 4.96
C ASP A 374 -30.71 -2.79 5.09
N ARG A 375 -29.88 -2.57 4.08
CA ARG A 375 -28.53 -3.16 3.97
C ARG A 375 -27.57 -2.77 5.09
N SER A 376 -27.84 -1.70 5.84
CA SER A 376 -27.05 -1.32 7.01
C SER A 376 -27.13 -2.33 8.17
N TYR A 377 -28.12 -3.23 8.14
CA TYR A 377 -28.32 -4.33 9.09
C TYR A 377 -28.06 -5.72 8.46
N TYR A 378 -27.40 -5.79 7.31
CA TYR A 378 -27.06 -7.07 6.69
C TYR A 378 -25.66 -7.52 7.14
N GLY A 379 -25.48 -8.83 7.28
CA GLY A 379 -24.21 -9.46 7.58
C GLY A 379 -24.15 -10.91 7.07
N PRO A 380 -22.99 -11.58 7.17
CA PRO A 380 -22.86 -12.99 6.83
C PRO A 380 -23.81 -13.87 7.65
N ASP A 381 -24.45 -14.84 7.00
CA ASP A 381 -25.29 -15.86 7.67
C ASP A 381 -24.56 -17.19 7.91
N PHE A 382 -23.23 -17.20 7.70
CA PHE A 382 -22.34 -18.36 7.78
C PHE A 382 -22.53 -19.42 6.69
N SER A 383 -23.34 -19.14 5.67
CA SER A 383 -23.32 -19.87 4.41
C SER A 383 -22.47 -19.12 3.37
N TYR A 384 -22.05 -19.86 2.34
CA TYR A 384 -21.16 -19.34 1.32
C TYR A 384 -21.76 -19.56 -0.06
N ASP A 385 -21.56 -18.58 -0.92
CA ASP A 385 -21.78 -18.70 -2.35
C ASP A 385 -20.42 -18.70 -3.07
N ALA A 386 -20.42 -19.08 -4.34
CA ALA A 386 -19.25 -18.98 -5.20
C ALA A 386 -19.60 -18.48 -6.60
N LEU A 387 -18.62 -17.88 -7.27
CA LEU A 387 -18.65 -17.65 -8.70
C LEU A 387 -17.63 -18.56 -9.36
N GLU A 388 -18.07 -19.29 -10.37
CA GLU A 388 -17.23 -20.17 -11.18
C GLU A 388 -17.11 -19.64 -12.61
N PHE A 389 -15.91 -19.56 -13.16
CA PHE A 389 -15.71 -19.06 -14.52
C PHE A 389 -15.97 -20.15 -15.57
N LYS A 390 -17.16 -20.15 -16.16
CA LYS A 390 -17.60 -21.08 -17.20
C LYS A 390 -17.97 -20.36 -18.50
N LYS A 391 -17.37 -20.80 -19.62
CA LYS A 391 -17.67 -20.32 -20.98
C LYS A 391 -17.62 -18.78 -21.12
N GLY A 392 -16.65 -18.14 -20.46
CA GLY A 392 -16.44 -16.70 -20.52
C GLY A 392 -17.29 -15.89 -19.53
N LYS A 393 -17.95 -16.56 -18.58
CA LYS A 393 -18.79 -15.93 -17.56
C LYS A 393 -18.49 -16.48 -16.18
N TRP A 394 -18.48 -15.63 -15.17
CA TRP A 394 -18.62 -15.97 -13.76
C TRP A 394 -20.08 -16.31 -13.47
N VAL A 395 -20.36 -17.56 -13.12
CA VAL A 395 -21.71 -18.09 -12.83
C VAL A 395 -21.85 -18.30 -11.34
N LEU A 396 -22.94 -17.79 -10.75
CA LEU A 396 -23.24 -18.00 -9.33
C LEU A 396 -23.57 -19.47 -9.04
N ILE A 397 -22.98 -19.99 -7.97
CA ILE A 397 -23.29 -21.26 -7.32
C ILE A 397 -23.64 -20.93 -5.87
N GLU A 398 -24.88 -21.18 -5.48
CA GLU A 398 -25.35 -20.89 -4.14
C GLU A 398 -25.06 -22.06 -3.18
N ASN A 399 -24.87 -21.76 -1.90
CA ASN A 399 -24.72 -22.76 -0.82
C ASN A 399 -23.57 -23.75 -1.02
N VAL A 400 -22.37 -23.26 -1.29
CA VAL A 400 -21.16 -24.09 -1.42
C VAL A 400 -20.60 -24.48 -0.05
N GLU A 401 -20.12 -25.72 0.08
CA GLU A 401 -19.39 -26.17 1.27
C GLU A 401 -17.90 -25.82 1.15
N LEU A 402 -17.42 -24.94 2.02
CA LEU A 402 -15.98 -24.67 2.13
C LEU A 402 -15.32 -25.70 3.02
N ARG A 403 -14.37 -26.44 2.46
CA ARG A 403 -13.52 -27.35 3.24
C ARG A 403 -12.31 -26.56 3.73
N ASN A 404 -12.29 -26.22 5.02
CA ASN A 404 -11.08 -25.74 5.67
C ASN A 404 -10.00 -26.84 5.58
N ARG A 405 -8.92 -26.60 4.84
CA ARG A 405 -7.79 -27.53 4.71
C ARG A 405 -6.45 -26.83 4.68
#